data_AF-A0A1H7KM50-F1
#
_entry.id   AF-A0A1H7KM50-F1
#
_cell.length_a   1.000
_cell.length_b   1.000
_cell.length_c   1.000
_cell.angle_alpha   90.00
_cell.angle_beta   90.00
_cell.angle_gamma   90.00
#
_symmetry.space_group_name_H-M   'P 1'
#
loop_
_entity.id
_entity.type
_entity.pdbx_description
1 polymer ?
#
loop_
_entity_poly.entity_id
_entity_poly.type
_entity_poly.pdbx_seq_one_letter_code
_entity_poly.pdbx_strand_id
1 'polypeptide(L)' 'MNRKKKINQTLKAKAKKMNAKRQKSNKPKYISKAERAAMAVQQAQDNADNLATAKADLANQAAQTDLVKD' A
#
# COMPACT_ATOMS: atom_id res chain seq x y z
N MET A 1 30.03 -30.32 13.71
CA MET A 1 28.93 -29.46 14.19
C MET A 1 27.80 -30.35 14.65
N ASN A 2 27.40 -30.30 15.92
CA ASN A 2 26.34 -31.18 16.42
C ASN A 2 25.03 -30.97 15.65
N ARG A 3 24.25 -32.04 15.46
CA ARG A 3 22.96 -32.05 14.73
C ARG A 3 22.06 -30.88 15.13
N LYS A 4 21.97 -30.59 16.45
CA LYS A 4 21.24 -29.45 17.02
C LYS A 4 21.69 -28.10 16.44
N LYS A 5 23.00 -27.86 16.36
CA LYS A 5 23.57 -26.61 15.83
C LYS A 5 23.30 -26.48 14.32
N LYS A 6 23.32 -27.59 13.57
CA LYS A 6 23.03 -27.58 12.12
C LYS A 6 21.57 -27.23 11.83
N ILE A 7 20.64 -27.83 12.58
CA ILE A 7 19.21 -27.52 12.47
C ILE A 7 18.96 -26.04 12.76
N ASN A 8 19.51 -25.52 13.87
CA ASN A 8 19.34 -24.12 14.26
C ASN A 8 19.92 -23.14 13.22
N GLN A 9 21.07 -23.48 12.63
CA GLN A 9 21.65 -22.66 11.56
C GLN A 9 20.75 -22.62 10.33
N THR A 10 20.22 -23.76 9.90
CA THR A 10 19.30 -23.86 8.75
C THR A 10 18.01 -23.07 9.00
N LEU A 11 17.41 -23.19 10.19
CA LEU A 11 16.19 -22.45 10.54
C LEU A 11 16.43 -20.94 10.55
N LYS A 12 17.53 -20.48 11.15
CA LYS A 12 17.92 -19.06 11.14
C LYS A 12 18.16 -18.54 9.72
N ALA A 13 18.81 -19.33 8.87
CA ALA A 13 19.05 -18.95 7.47
C ALA A 13 17.72 -18.81 6.69
N LYS A 14 16.78 -19.74 6.86
CA LYS A 14 15.45 -19.67 6.24
C LYS A 14 14.67 -18.45 6.72
N ALA A 15 14.63 -18.21 8.03
CA ALA A 15 13.95 -17.04 8.60
C ALA A 15 14.55 -15.72 8.07
N LYS A 16 15.88 -15.59 8.03
CA LYS A 16 16.55 -14.43 7.44
C LYS A 16 16.18 -14.23 5.97
N LYS A 17 16.14 -15.31 5.17
CA LYS A 17 15.75 -15.26 3.75
C LYS A 17 14.30 -14.80 3.58
N MET A 18 13.37 -15.29 4.40
CA MET A 18 11.98 -14.86 4.35
C MET A 18 11.82 -13.40 4.78
N ASN A 19 12.49 -12.98 5.86
CA ASN A 19 12.44 -11.60 6.32
C ASN A 19 13.01 -10.66 5.25
N ALA A 20 14.18 -10.96 4.67
CA ALA A 20 14.77 -10.15 3.60
C ALA A 20 13.83 -10.00 2.38
N LYS A 21 13.09 -11.06 2.02
CA LYS A 21 12.06 -10.99 0.96
C LYS A 21 10.85 -10.13 1.33
N ARG A 22 10.47 -10.11 2.61
CA ARG A 22 9.34 -9.30 3.12
C ARG A 22 9.72 -7.85 3.42
N GLN A 23 11.01 -7.52 3.55
CA GLN A 23 11.46 -6.16 3.78
C GLN A 23 11.23 -5.32 2.53
N LYS A 24 10.21 -4.46 2.58
CA LYS A 24 10.09 -3.31 1.68
C LYS A 24 10.91 -2.16 2.25
N SER A 25 11.73 -1.50 1.43
CA SER A 25 12.42 -0.29 1.85
C SER A 25 11.38 0.79 2.11
N ASN A 26 11.29 1.29 3.35
CA ASN A 26 10.41 2.43 3.68
C ASN A 26 10.86 3.76 3.05
N LYS A 27 11.99 3.77 2.35
CA LYS A 27 12.48 4.95 1.63
C LYS A 27 11.82 4.99 0.25
N PRO A 28 11.21 6.12 -0.14
CA PRO A 28 10.75 6.27 -1.52
C PRO A 28 11.95 6.18 -2.46
N LYS A 29 11.76 5.57 -3.63
CA LYS A 29 12.79 5.53 -4.67
C LYS A 29 13.20 6.96 -5.01
N TYR A 30 14.50 7.24 -5.08
CA TYR A 30 14.95 8.54 -5.56
C TYR A 30 14.59 8.65 -7.04
N ILE A 31 13.93 9.75 -7.36
CA ILE A 31 13.43 10.12 -8.68
C ILE A 31 13.94 11.53 -8.97
N SER A 32 14.15 11.85 -10.24
CA SER A 32 14.63 13.18 -10.62
C SER A 32 13.59 14.26 -10.27
N LYS A 33 14.01 15.53 -10.24
CA LYS A 33 13.09 16.66 -9.98
C LYS A 33 11.96 16.71 -11.01
N ALA A 34 12.26 16.41 -12.28
CA ALA A 34 11.28 16.38 -13.36
C ALA A 34 10.26 15.25 -13.16
N GLU A 35 10.72 14.04 -12.85
CA GLU A 35 9.84 12.88 -12.59
C GLU A 35 8.95 13.09 -11.36
N ARG A 36 9.47 13.74 -10.31
CA ARG A 36 8.68 14.07 -9.12
C ARG A 36 7.56 15.06 -9.43
N ALA A 37 7.82 16.05 -10.27
CA ALA A 37 6.79 16.99 -10.70
C ALA A 37 5.71 16.30 -11.55
N ALA A 38 6.10 15.44 -12.50
CA ALA A 38 5.17 14.68 -13.33
C ALA A 38 4.26 13.77 -12.49
N MET A 39 4.83 13.03 -11.53
CA MET A 39 4.04 12.17 -10.64
C MET A 39 3.15 12.94 -9.67
N ALA A 40 3.57 14.12 -9.21
CA ALA A 40 2.73 14.96 -8.34
C ALA A 40 1.48 15.47 -9.07
N VAL A 41 1.60 15.83 -10.36
CA VAL A 41 0.45 16.25 -11.19
C VAL A 41 -0.51 15.09 -11.44
N GLN A 42 0.02 13.91 -11.81
CA GLN A 42 -0.80 12.71 -11.99
C GLN A 42 -1.52 12.31 -10.70
N GLN A 43 -0.81 12.31 -9.56
CA GLN A 43 -1.42 12.01 -8.26
C GLN A 43 -2.48 13.04 -7.86
N ALA A 44 -2.31 14.33 -8.21
CA ALA A 44 -3.32 15.34 -7.93
C ALA A 44 -4.60 15.11 -8.76
N GLN A 45 -4.47 14.70 -10.02
CA GLN A 45 -5.60 14.34 -10.89
C GLN A 45 -6.31 13.08 -10.37
N ASP A 46 -5.56 11.99 -10.13
CA ASP A 46 -6.11 10.74 -9.61
C ASP A 46 -6.82 10.95 -8.26
N ASN A 47 -6.25 11.79 -7.38
CA ASN A 47 -6.87 12.09 -6.09
C ASN A 47 -8.14 12.94 -6.26
N ALA A 48 -8.17 13.90 -7.19
CA ALA A 48 -9.35 14.70 -7.46
C ALA A 48 -10.49 13.84 -8.02
N ASP A 49 -10.18 12.91 -8.93
CA ASP A 49 -11.14 11.98 -9.53
C ASP A 49 -11.68 11.01 -8.46
N ASN A 50 -10.82 10.45 -7.61
CA ASN A 50 -11.24 9.58 -6.51
C ASN A 50 -12.05 10.31 -5.42
N LEU A 51 -11.76 11.58 -5.15
CA LEU A 51 -12.55 12.41 -4.23
C LEU A 51 -13.93 12.75 -4.82
N ALA A 52 -14.02 12.95 -6.13
CA ALA A 52 -15.28 13.20 -6.83
C ALA A 52 -16.18 11.97 -6.84
N THR A 53 -15.63 10.78 -7.11
CA THR A 53 -16.38 9.52 -7.06
C THR A 53 -16.83 9.18 -5.64
N ALA A 54 -15.96 9.34 -4.63
CA ALA A 54 -16.33 9.09 -3.23
C ALA A 54 -17.43 10.04 -2.72
N LYS A 55 -17.46 11.29 -3.19
CA LYS A 55 -18.54 12.24 -2.89
C LYS A 55 -19.86 11.85 -3.56
N ALA A 56 -19.82 11.36 -4.80
CA ALA A 56 -21.00 10.88 -5.52
C ALA A 56 -21.58 9.62 -4.84
N ASP A 57 -20.73 8.70 -4.39
CA ASP A 57 -21.15 7.48 -3.69
C ASP A 57 -21.78 7.77 -2.32
N LEU A 58 -21.28 8.78 -1.59
CA LEU A 58 -21.89 9.24 -0.34
C LEU A 58 -23.27 9.88 -0.56
N ALA A 59 -23.43 10.67 -1.63
CA ALA A 59 -24.69 11.31 -1.96
C ALA A 59 -25.78 10.29 -2.35
N ASN A 60 -25.42 9.25 -3.10
CA ASN A 60 -26.35 8.19 -3.48
C ASN A 60 -26.77 7.32 -2.28
N GLN A 61 -25.88 7.07 -1.32
CA GLN A 61 -26.22 6.35 -0.09
C GLN A 61 -27.19 7.14 0.80
N ALA A 62 -27.02 8.45 0.92
CA ALA A 62 -27.92 9.31 1.69
C ALA A 62 -29.35 9.33 1.09
N ALA A 63 -29.47 9.37 -0.24
CA ALA A 63 -30.76 9.32 -0.93
C ALA A 63 -31.46 7.95 -0.75
N GLN A 64 -30.70 6.85 -0.69
CA GLN A 64 -31.25 5.51 -0.47
C GLN A 64 -31.81 5.34 0.96
N THR A 65 -31.24 6.01 1.97
CA THR A 65 -31.66 5.85 3.38
C THR A 65 -32.92 6.60 3.76
N ASP A 66 -33.33 7.61 2.99
CA ASP A 66 -34.52 8.42 3.28
C ASP A 66 -35.81 7.85 2.65
N LEU A 67 -35.71 6.91 1.70
CA LEU A 67 -36.88 6.20 1.12
C LEU A 67 -37.35 4.97 1.92
N VAL A 68 -36.60 4.53 2.93
CA VAL A 68 -36.90 3.29 3.70
C VAL A 68 -37.48 3.62 5.09
N LYS A 69 -37.88 4.88 5.31
CA LYS A 69 -38.30 5.42 6.62
C LYS A 69 -39.79 5.83 6.69
N ASP A 70 -40.63 5.24 5.84
CA ASP A 70 -42.09 5.26 5.98
C ASP A 70 -42.60 3.89 6.42
#